data_AF-A0A963WA38-F1
#
_entry.id   AF-A0A963WA38-F1
#
_cell.length_a   1.000
_cell.length_b   1.000
_cell.length_c   1.000
_cell.angle_alpha   90.00
_cell.angle_beta   90.00
_cell.angle_gamma   90.00
#
_symmetry.space_group_name_H-M   'P 1'
#
loop_
_entity.id
_entity.type
_entity.pdbx_description
1 polymer ?
#
loop_
_entity_poly.entity_id
_entity_poly.type
_entity_poly.pdbx_seq_one_letter_code
_entity_poly.pdbx_strand_id
1 'polypeptide(L)'
;MIECAINGAAGFSPDCTMERHEVDGRSELIVRHPDGAFRRFWLGVEGRGLITADGAEQAEVTSHGGYVEVRVGADRYHLPLAQAE
;
A
#
# COMPACT_ATOMS: atom_id res chain seq x y z
N MET A 1 -8.70 6.41 6.69
CA MET A 1 -9.13 6.01 5.33
C MET A 1 -8.10 6.52 4.35
N ILE A 2 -7.89 5.81 3.25
CA ILE A 2 -6.96 6.18 2.17
C ILE A 2 -7.68 6.03 0.83
N GLU A 3 -7.25 6.81 -0.15
CA GLU A 3 -7.74 6.71 -1.52
C GLU A 3 -7.25 5.41 -2.16
N CYS A 4 -8.17 4.64 -2.74
CA CYS A 4 -7.84 3.42 -3.45
C CYS A 4 -8.74 3.16 -4.66
N ALA A 5 -8.23 2.41 -5.62
CA ALA A 5 -8.96 1.90 -6.77
C ALA A 5 -8.73 0.38 -6.84
N ILE A 6 -9.74 -0.41 -6.48
CA ILE A 6 -9.63 -1.86 -6.31
C ILE A 6 -10.25 -2.59 -7.50
N ASN A 7 -9.70 -3.75 -7.86
CA ASN A 7 -10.18 -4.61 -8.94
C ASN A 7 -10.29 -3.88 -10.29
N GLY A 8 -9.36 -2.96 -10.57
CA GLY A 8 -9.32 -2.19 -11.81
C GLY A 8 -10.35 -1.05 -11.88
N ALA A 9 -10.89 -0.61 -10.74
CA ALA A 9 -11.75 0.57 -10.68
C ALA A 9 -11.12 1.77 -11.41
N ALA A 10 -11.94 2.50 -12.18
CA ALA A 10 -11.46 3.60 -13.01
C ALA A 10 -10.97 4.80 -12.18
N GLY A 11 -11.64 5.08 -11.06
CA GLY A 11 -11.33 6.19 -10.16
C GLY A 11 -10.92 5.71 -8.76
N PHE A 12 -10.41 6.65 -7.98
CA PHE A 12 -10.08 6.46 -6.57
C PHE A 12 -11.27 6.85 -5.68
N SER A 13 -11.42 6.15 -4.57
CA SER A 13 -12.33 6.52 -3.48
C SER A 13 -11.68 6.32 -2.10
N PRO A 14 -12.06 7.08 -1.07
CA PRO A 14 -11.52 6.99 0.29
C PRO A 14 -12.10 5.80 1.09
N ASP A 15 -12.19 4.62 0.47
CA ASP A 15 -12.89 3.47 1.06
C ASP A 15 -11.95 2.44 1.70
N CYS A 16 -10.66 2.50 1.39
CA CYS A 16 -9.68 1.60 2.00
C CYS A 16 -9.21 2.09 3.37
N THR A 17 -8.84 1.15 4.22
CA THR A 17 -8.18 1.45 5.50
C THR A 17 -6.76 0.90 5.52
N MET A 18 -5.92 1.51 6.36
CA MET A 18 -4.49 1.22 6.44
C MET A 18 -4.11 1.06 7.90
N GLU A 19 -3.36 0.00 8.21
CA GLU A 19 -2.81 -0.29 9.53
C GLU A 19 -1.31 -0.58 9.40
N ARG A 20 -0.50 0.02 10.27
CA ARG A 20 0.95 -0.24 10.33
C ARG A 20 1.26 -1.05 11.58
N HIS A 21 2.08 -2.08 11.42
CA HIS A 21 2.50 -3.00 12.47
C HIS A 21 4.02 -3.13 12.44
N GLU A 22 4.63 -3.38 13.60
CA GLU A 22 6.02 -3.84 13.67
C GLU A 22 6.04 -5.34 13.94
N VAL A 23 6.73 -6.09 13.08
CA VAL A 23 6.84 -7.54 13.15
C VAL A 23 8.30 -7.91 12.92
N ASP A 24 8.93 -8.56 13.91
CA ASP A 24 10.33 -9.00 13.85
C ASP A 24 11.32 -7.89 13.43
N GLY A 25 11.08 -6.67 13.90
CA GLY A 25 11.90 -5.48 13.58
C GLY A 25 11.71 -4.93 12.17
N ARG A 26 10.67 -5.37 11.45
CA ARG A 26 10.27 -4.86 10.13
C ARG A 26 8.92 -4.19 10.22
N SER A 27 8.73 -3.11 9.47
CA SER A 27 7.44 -2.44 9.41
C SER A 27 6.55 -3.10 8.36
N GLU A 28 5.44 -3.67 8.80
CA GLU A 28 4.38 -4.22 7.96
C GLU A 28 3.26 -3.19 7.79
N LEU A 29 2.75 -3.09 6.57
CA LEU A 29 1.56 -2.32 6.24
C LEU A 29 0.45 -3.26 5.78
N ILE A 30 -0.74 -3.12 6.35
CA ILE A 30 -1.94 -3.83 5.93
C ILE A 30 -2.92 -2.82 5.35
N VAL A 31 -3.35 -3.02 4.11
CA VAL A 31 -4.42 -2.25 3.47
C VAL A 31 -5.65 -3.13 3.35
N ARG A 32 -6.78 -2.71 3.93
CA ARG A 32 -8.06 -3.42 3.85
C ARG A 32 -8.95 -2.78 2.80
N HIS A 33 -9.56 -3.61 1.98
CA HIS A 33 -10.47 -3.23 0.90
C HIS A 33 -11.91 -3.20 1.39
N PRO A 34 -12.78 -2.40 0.75
CA PRO A 34 -14.21 -2.36 1.10
C PRO A 34 -14.96 -3.67 0.81
N ASP A 35 -14.42 -4.53 -0.06
CA ASP A 35 -14.97 -5.85 -0.37
C ASP A 35 -14.58 -6.94 0.66
N GLY A 36 -13.81 -6.58 1.68
CA GLY A 36 -13.33 -7.48 2.73
C GLY A 36 -11.98 -8.14 2.44
N ALA A 37 -11.41 -7.96 1.24
CA ALA A 37 -10.04 -8.39 0.94
C ALA A 37 -9.01 -7.48 1.63
N PHE A 38 -7.74 -7.92 1.63
CA PHE A 38 -6.64 -7.11 2.13
C PHE A 38 -5.33 -7.42 1.42
N ARG A 39 -4.41 -6.45 1.44
CA ARG A 39 -3.02 -6.62 1.02
C ARG A 39 -2.06 -6.30 2.14
N ARG A 40 -0.93 -7.00 2.16
CA ARG A 40 0.16 -6.80 3.12
C ARG A 40 1.41 -6.34 2.37
N PHE A 41 2.16 -5.42 2.94
CA PHE A 41 3.38 -4.87 2.38
C PHE A 41 4.47 -4.81 3.44
N TRP A 42 5.72 -5.02 3.05
CA TRP A 42 6.88 -4.69 3.87
C TRP A 42 7.38 -3.29 3.49
N LEU A 43 7.44 -2.40 4.48
CA LEU A 43 8.02 -1.06 4.38
C LEU A 43 9.53 -1.12 4.65
N GLY A 44 10.29 -0.20 4.03
CA GLY A 44 11.72 -0.03 4.33
C GLY A 44 12.66 -1.05 3.67
N VAL A 45 12.28 -1.62 2.51
CA VAL A 45 13.24 -2.42 1.72
C VAL A 45 14.19 -1.48 0.98
N GLU A 46 15.32 -1.20 1.62
CA GLU A 46 16.43 -0.40 1.08
C GLU A 46 16.77 -0.84 -0.36
N GLY A 47 16.73 0.12 -1.29
CA GLY A 47 17.05 -0.08 -2.70
C GLY A 47 16.00 -0.85 -3.54
N ARG A 48 14.84 -1.24 -2.98
CA ARG A 48 13.80 -2.00 -3.71
C ARG A 48 12.38 -1.44 -3.66
N GLY A 49 12.13 -0.40 -2.86
CA GLY A 49 10.77 0.15 -2.72
C GLY A 49 9.84 -0.78 -1.93
N LEU A 50 8.52 -0.51 -2.00
CA LEU A 50 7.49 -1.28 -1.30
C LEU A 50 7.33 -2.66 -1.95
N ILE A 51 7.40 -3.75 -1.19
CA ILE A 51 7.20 -5.13 -1.70
C ILE A 51 5.94 -5.70 -1.03
N THR A 52 5.11 -6.42 -1.80
CA THR A 52 4.01 -7.21 -1.21
C THR A 52 4.58 -8.27 -0.27
N ALA A 53 3.94 -8.49 0.87
CA ALA A 53 4.50 -9.35 1.91
C ALA A 53 4.51 -10.84 1.54
N ASP A 54 3.68 -11.25 0.58
CA ASP A 54 3.65 -12.61 0.02
C ASP A 54 4.60 -12.80 -1.18
N GLY A 55 5.19 -11.72 -1.70
CA GLY A 55 6.15 -11.75 -2.80
C GLY A 55 5.58 -12.22 -4.15
N ALA A 56 4.25 -12.34 -4.28
CA ALA A 56 3.62 -12.87 -5.48
C ALA A 56 3.59 -11.84 -6.63
N GLU A 57 3.46 -10.56 -6.29
CA GLU A 57 3.44 -9.44 -7.24
C GLU A 57 4.33 -8.31 -6.75
N GLN A 58 5.20 -7.79 -7.62
CA GLN A 58 5.97 -6.58 -7.28
C GLN A 58 5.03 -5.37 -7.22
N ALA A 59 5.16 -4.57 -6.17
CA ALA A 59 4.46 -3.29 -6.11
C ALA A 59 5.23 -2.25 -6.92
N GLU A 60 4.55 -1.56 -7.82
CA GLU A 60 5.09 -0.39 -8.50
C GLU A 60 4.81 0.84 -7.63
N VAL A 61 5.83 1.65 -7.36
CA VAL A 61 5.72 2.82 -6.48
C VAL A 61 6.06 4.08 -7.25
N THR A 62 5.13 5.04 -7.27
CA THR A 62 5.33 6.37 -7.86
C THR A 62 5.14 7.44 -6.78
N SER A 63 6.09 8.38 -6.67
CA SER A 63 6.01 9.48 -5.70
C SER A 63 5.27 10.69 -6.26
N HIS A 64 4.35 11.25 -5.48
CA HIS A 64 3.52 12.39 -5.85
C HIS A 64 3.68 13.61 -4.92
N GLY A 65 4.83 13.76 -4.25
CA GLY A 65 5.17 14.95 -3.44
C GLY A 65 4.42 15.09 -2.11
N GLY A 66 3.27 14.44 -1.94
CA GLY A 66 2.53 14.34 -0.66
C GLY A 66 2.04 12.93 -0.31
N TYR A 67 2.08 12.01 -1.27
CA TYR A 67 1.74 10.60 -1.11
C TYR A 67 2.57 9.76 -2.08
N VAL A 68 2.55 8.45 -1.91
CA VAL A 68 3.02 7.50 -2.91
C VAL A 68 1.83 6.75 -3.49
N GLU A 69 1.77 6.69 -4.82
CA GLU A 69 0.89 5.76 -5.51
C GLU A 69 1.57 4.40 -5.53
N VAL A 70 0.87 3.40 -5.01
CA VAL A 70 1.29 2.01 -5.02
C VAL A 70 0.35 1.23 -5.90
N ARG A 71 0.89 0.51 -6.88
CA ARG A 71 0.12 -0.36 -7.76
C ARG A 71 0.54 -1.81 -7.56
N VAL A 72 -0.45 -2.69 -7.42
CA VAL A 72 -0.27 -4.16 -7.38
C VAL A 72 -1.33 -4.77 -8.29
N GLY A 73 -0.90 -5.33 -9.43
CA GLY A 73 -1.83 -5.86 -10.43
C GLY A 73 -2.80 -4.79 -10.93
N ALA A 74 -4.09 -4.98 -10.62
CA ALA A 74 -5.17 -4.05 -10.96
C ALA A 74 -5.52 -3.05 -9.85
N ASP A 75 -4.93 -3.20 -8.66
CA ASP A 75 -5.21 -2.34 -7.52
C ASP A 75 -4.24 -1.18 -7.44
N ARG A 76 -4.74 -0.02 -7.01
CA ARG A 76 -3.96 1.19 -6.79
C ARG A 76 -4.31 1.81 -5.45
N TYR A 77 -3.32 2.33 -4.75
CA TYR A 77 -3.45 2.94 -3.42
C TYR A 77 -2.67 4.24 -3.35
N HIS A 78 -3.25 5.30 -2.78
CA HIS A 78 -2.49 6.49 -2.38
C HIS A 78 -2.16 6.40 -0.90
N LEU A 79 -0.92 6.03 -0.62
CA LEU A 79 -0.44 5.93 0.76
C LEU A 79 0.18 7.26 1.17
N PRO A 80 -0.25 7.84 2.30
CA PRO A 80 0.39 9.05 2.79
C PRO A 80 1.84 8.76 3.15
N LEU A 81 2.74 9.68 2.81
CA LEU A 81 4.13 9.68 3.26
C LEU A 81 4.19 10.10 4.73
N ALA A 82 3.63 9.29 5.63
CA ALA A 82 3.91 9.44 7.04
C ALA A 82 5.31 8.86 7.28
N GLN A 83 6.32 9.74 7.24
CA GLN A 83 7.56 9.49 7.95
C GLN A 83 7.18 9.17 9.40
N ALA A 84 7.73 8.08 9.94
CA ALA A 84 7.66 7.87 11.38
C ALA A 84 8.26 9.11 12.04
N GLU A 85 7.47 9.80 12.87
CA GLU A 85 8.00 10.72 13.87
C GLU A 85 8.64 9.92 15.00
#